data_AF-A0AAV4IA55-F1
#
_entry.id   AF-A0AAV4IA55-F1
#
_cell.length_a   1.000
_cell.length_b   1.000
_cell.length_c   1.000
_cell.angle_alpha   90.00
_cell.angle_beta   90.00
_cell.angle_gamma   90.00
#
_symmetry.space_group_name_H-M   'P 1'
#
loop_
_entity.id
_entity.type
_entity.pdbx_description
1 polymer ?
#
loop_
_entity_poly.entity_id
_entity_poly.type
_entity_poly.pdbx_seq_one_letter_code
_entity_poly.pdbx_strand_id
1 'polypeptide(L)'
;MNHYADFDIRDQARFLYALLTLVSDSKAKDIIGAAVLDVMHLGENIADFFHGSTIQTAPAEIHVLDSSPIHLHRDSLEVIYHQDPEKTFRSTSPKIDAALQEYYEQLSHLDTSLKCTFSASVVPESDYNSLLMVAFEIGESKELGFSEDVTLPWMDKTAPGLIEYSVTPKVPGQCTVSVRVLFGHEKSTYQCDLQPLQFELADFLVPFPWHIFNINDKTAFFDQHWVKCTETNAGTYSGVESIKILKCSRQSLADLWSNALVPSGCEDERETDDYFFFIPPCFHLMFHARTHSTDLVLHIASDYWPVLGLIDNFLDNLSFTS
;
A
#
# COMPACT_ATOMS: atom_id res chain seq x y z
N MET A 1 -12.72 2.12 54.83
CA MET A 1 -12.79 3.35 54.00
C MET A 1 -11.58 3.35 53.09
N ASN A 2 -11.64 2.68 51.93
CA ASN A 2 -10.57 2.66 50.92
C ASN A 2 -11.22 2.92 49.55
N HIS A 3 -11.70 4.15 49.33
CA HIS A 3 -12.46 4.54 48.13
C HIS A 3 -11.63 5.37 47.12
N TYR A 4 -10.30 5.39 47.23
CA TYR A 4 -9.41 6.20 46.37
C TYR A 4 -8.21 5.41 45.83
N ALA A 5 -8.44 4.16 45.42
CA ALA A 5 -7.46 3.36 44.66
C ALA A 5 -8.03 3.00 43.28
N ASP A 6 -8.73 3.94 42.65
CA ASP A 6 -9.32 3.76 41.33
C ASP A 6 -8.20 3.99 40.30
N PHE A 7 -7.39 2.93 40.09
CA PHE A 7 -6.21 2.93 39.23
C PHE A 7 -6.53 3.48 37.82
N ASP A 8 -7.72 3.16 37.33
CA ASP A 8 -8.21 3.59 36.02
C ASP A 8 -8.41 5.09 35.93
N ILE A 9 -8.90 5.77 36.98
CA ILE A 9 -9.06 7.23 36.95
C ILE A 9 -7.70 7.91 36.86
N ARG A 10 -6.70 7.38 37.56
CA ARG A 10 -5.35 7.94 37.56
C ARG A 10 -4.66 7.71 36.22
N ASP A 11 -4.81 6.53 35.64
CA ASP A 11 -4.19 6.21 34.36
C ASP A 11 -4.92 6.89 33.21
N GLN A 12 -6.24 7.06 33.29
CA GLN A 12 -7.02 7.91 32.37
C GLN A 12 -6.62 9.39 32.48
N ALA A 13 -6.34 9.91 33.69
CA ALA A 13 -5.84 11.27 33.86
C ALA A 13 -4.41 11.44 33.33
N ARG A 14 -3.52 10.45 33.54
CA ARG A 14 -2.17 10.42 32.95
C ARG A 14 -2.23 10.33 31.43
N PHE A 15 -3.16 9.54 30.93
CA PHE A 15 -3.43 9.34 29.52
C PHE A 15 -3.92 10.64 28.86
N LEU A 16 -4.92 11.32 29.46
CA LEU A 16 -5.39 12.64 29.01
C LEU A 16 -4.32 13.73 29.12
N TYR A 17 -3.45 13.65 30.13
CA TYR A 17 -2.32 14.57 30.29
C TYR A 17 -1.21 14.32 29.24
N ALA A 18 -0.92 13.05 28.93
CA ALA A 18 -0.03 12.65 27.84
C ALA A 18 -0.57 13.15 26.48
N LEU A 19 -1.89 13.11 26.30
CA LEU A 19 -2.59 13.64 25.13
C LEU A 19 -2.41 15.16 24.99
N LEU A 20 -2.55 15.90 26.10
CA LEU A 20 -2.27 17.35 26.15
C LEU A 20 -0.80 17.68 25.86
N THR A 21 0.12 16.80 26.25
CA THR A 21 1.57 16.97 26.00
C THR A 21 2.00 16.54 24.60
N LEU A 22 1.38 15.52 24.00
CA LEU A 22 1.55 15.12 22.59
C LEU A 22 1.03 16.19 21.62
N VAL A 23 -0.07 16.87 21.94
CA VAL A 23 -0.52 18.05 21.15
C VAL A 23 0.47 19.23 21.24
N SER A 24 1.41 19.21 22.19
CA SER A 24 2.44 20.24 22.36
C SER A 24 3.83 19.79 21.89
N ASP A 25 3.90 18.85 20.96
CA ASP A 25 5.12 18.22 20.42
C ASP A 25 6.23 19.22 20.01
N SER A 26 5.87 20.42 19.55
CA SER A 26 6.87 21.48 19.24
C SER A 26 7.53 22.06 20.49
N LYS A 27 6.79 22.24 21.59
CA LYS A 27 7.33 22.70 22.88
C LYS A 27 8.09 21.59 23.61
N ALA A 28 7.66 20.34 23.45
CA ALA A 28 8.38 19.19 23.97
C ALA A 28 9.75 19.05 23.30
N LYS A 29 9.84 19.23 21.97
CA LYS A 29 11.11 19.27 21.23
C LYS A 29 12.02 20.43 21.64
N ASP A 30 11.47 21.62 21.92
CA ASP A 30 12.25 22.76 22.42
C ASP A 30 12.80 22.53 23.85
N ILE A 31 12.03 21.89 24.73
CA ILE A 31 12.44 21.58 26.10
C ILE A 31 13.46 20.42 26.11
N ILE A 32 13.27 19.41 25.27
CA ILE A 32 14.22 18.30 25.09
C ILE A 32 15.50 18.82 24.43
N GLY A 33 15.40 19.71 23.44
CA GLY A 33 16.55 20.37 22.82
C GLY A 33 17.35 21.23 23.79
N ALA A 34 16.67 21.90 24.73
CA ALA A 34 17.33 22.63 25.82
C ALA A 34 18.00 21.69 26.85
N ALA A 35 17.45 20.49 27.08
CA ALA A 35 18.03 19.49 27.97
C ALA A 35 19.22 18.72 27.37
N VAL A 36 19.32 18.62 26.04
CA VAL A 36 20.42 17.94 25.34
C VAL A 36 21.71 18.78 25.33
N LEU A 37 21.61 20.10 25.46
CA LEU A 37 22.77 21.00 25.44
C LEU A 37 23.49 21.13 26.79
N ASP A 38 22.94 20.61 27.89
CA ASP A 38 23.61 20.60 29.19
C ASP A 38 23.54 19.21 29.86
N VAL A 39 24.72 18.62 29.99
CA VAL A 39 25.13 17.39 30.69
C VAL A 39 24.14 16.85 31.73
N MET A 40 23.17 16.03 31.32
CA MET A 40 22.47 15.09 32.22
C MET A 40 22.16 13.77 31.51
N HIS A 41 22.57 12.67 32.13
CA HIS A 41 22.30 11.30 31.71
C HIS A 41 20.79 11.01 31.71
N LEU A 42 20.15 11.11 30.55
CA LEU A 42 18.71 10.95 30.35
C LEU A 42 18.29 9.50 30.00
N GLY A 43 19.12 8.50 30.37
CA GLY A 43 18.81 7.09 30.13
C GLY A 43 17.94 6.44 31.22
N GLU A 44 17.86 7.03 32.41
CA GLU A 44 17.22 6.40 33.58
C GLU A 44 16.03 7.19 34.14
N ASN A 45 15.81 8.45 33.75
CA ASN A 45 15.04 9.38 34.57
C ASN A 45 13.96 10.21 33.85
N ILE A 46 13.14 9.58 33.00
CA ILE A 46 11.84 10.20 32.65
C ILE A 46 10.78 9.87 33.72
N ALA A 47 10.87 8.69 34.36
CA ALA A 47 9.97 8.30 35.45
C ALA A 47 10.22 9.09 36.76
N ASP A 48 11.45 9.58 36.98
CA ASP A 48 11.85 10.33 38.18
C ASP A 48 11.39 11.80 38.21
N PHE A 49 10.89 12.34 37.09
CA PHE A 49 10.24 13.66 37.09
C PHE A 49 8.91 13.66 37.87
N PHE A 50 8.36 12.49 38.19
CA PHE A 50 7.13 12.34 38.96
C PHE A 50 7.44 11.78 40.36
N HIS A 51 7.53 12.68 41.35
CA HIS A 51 7.64 12.28 42.75
C HIS A 51 6.42 11.43 43.16
N GLY A 52 6.60 10.09 43.22
CA GLY A 52 5.61 9.16 43.75
C GLY A 52 5.44 7.81 43.02
N SER A 53 6.21 7.49 41.96
CA SER A 53 5.95 6.29 41.14
C SER A 53 7.09 5.27 41.11
N THR A 54 7.58 4.83 42.27
CA THR A 54 8.39 3.59 42.39
C THR A 54 7.54 2.34 42.61
N ILE A 55 6.21 2.44 42.53
CA ILE A 55 5.35 1.26 42.50
C ILE A 55 5.39 0.74 41.07
N GLN A 56 6.02 -0.42 40.90
CA GLN A 56 5.92 -1.26 39.72
C GLN A 56 4.41 -1.51 39.49
N THR A 57 3.78 -0.66 38.69
CA THR A 57 2.37 -0.79 38.35
C THR A 57 2.23 -2.09 37.59
N ALA A 58 1.39 -3.00 38.09
CA ALA A 58 1.03 -4.21 37.36
C ALA A 58 0.64 -3.78 35.92
N PRO A 59 1.13 -4.48 34.88
CA PRO A 59 0.79 -4.13 33.51
C PRO A 59 -0.73 -4.06 33.38
N ALA A 60 -1.22 -3.00 32.73
CA ALA A 60 -2.65 -2.81 32.51
C ALA A 60 -3.22 -4.05 31.80
N GLU A 61 -4.32 -4.57 32.32
CA GLU A 61 -4.98 -5.73 31.73
C GLU A 61 -5.56 -5.33 30.37
N ILE A 62 -5.12 -6.01 29.31
CA ILE A 62 -5.66 -5.85 27.96
C ILE A 62 -6.72 -6.92 27.76
N HIS A 63 -7.98 -6.49 27.61
CA HIS A 63 -9.09 -7.39 27.35
C HIS A 63 -9.15 -7.72 25.86
N VAL A 64 -8.88 -8.98 25.52
CA VAL A 64 -8.98 -9.45 24.14
C VAL A 64 -10.44 -9.77 23.81
N LEU A 65 -10.97 -9.15 22.75
CA LEU A 65 -12.32 -9.40 22.26
C LEU A 65 -12.28 -10.37 21.07
N ASP A 66 -13.22 -11.31 21.05
CA ASP A 66 -13.37 -12.27 19.94
C ASP A 66 -13.99 -11.62 18.68
N SER A 67 -14.74 -10.53 18.85
CA SER A 67 -15.39 -9.79 17.76
C SER A 67 -15.03 -8.32 17.81
N SER A 68 -14.64 -7.75 16.67
CA SER A 68 -14.32 -6.33 16.56
C SER A 68 -15.58 -5.45 16.56
N PRO A 69 -15.63 -4.38 17.38
CA PRO A 69 -16.65 -3.35 17.27
C PRO A 69 -16.34 -2.31 16.19
N ILE A 70 -15.26 -2.48 15.42
CA ILE A 70 -14.79 -1.56 14.39
C ILE A 70 -14.83 -2.25 13.03
N HIS A 71 -15.46 -1.59 12.06
CA HIS A 71 -15.37 -1.92 10.64
C HIS A 71 -14.38 -0.99 9.96
N LEU A 72 -13.42 -1.59 9.25
CA LEU A 72 -12.45 -0.89 8.43
C LEU A 72 -12.77 -1.16 6.96
N HIS A 73 -13.06 -0.09 6.21
CA HIS A 73 -13.38 -0.15 4.79
C HIS A 73 -12.33 0.60 3.98
N ARG A 74 -11.87 0.04 2.87
CA ARG A 74 -10.92 0.69 1.97
C ARG A 74 -11.68 1.60 1.00
N ASP A 75 -11.49 2.90 1.14
CA ASP A 75 -12.21 3.90 0.34
C ASP A 75 -11.50 4.15 -1.00
N SER A 76 -10.18 4.28 -0.97
CA SER A 76 -9.39 4.51 -2.18
C SER A 76 -7.97 3.95 -2.09
N LEU A 77 -7.39 3.72 -3.28
CA LEU A 77 -6.01 3.32 -3.47
C LEU A 77 -5.44 4.13 -4.63
N GLU A 78 -4.37 4.87 -4.37
CA GLU A 78 -3.73 5.74 -5.33
C GLU A 78 -2.24 5.43 -5.41
N VAL A 79 -1.68 5.46 -6.62
CA VAL A 79 -0.26 5.17 -6.85
C VAL A 79 0.51 6.48 -6.78
N ILE A 80 1.51 6.53 -5.90
CA ILE A 80 2.40 7.66 -5.71
C ILE A 80 3.81 7.26 -6.13
N TYR A 81 4.39 8.11 -6.96
CA TYR A 81 5.73 7.96 -7.49
C TYR A 81 6.66 8.98 -6.84
N HIS A 82 7.73 8.51 -6.23
CA HIS A 82 8.78 9.32 -5.64
C HIS A 82 10.07 9.12 -6.42
N GLN A 83 10.61 10.20 -6.98
CA GLN A 83 11.93 10.16 -7.60
C GLN A 83 12.97 10.48 -6.52
N ASP A 84 13.88 9.55 -6.28
CA ASP A 84 15.02 9.75 -5.39
C ASP A 84 16.28 10.03 -6.23
N PRO A 85 16.69 11.30 -6.37
CA PRO A 85 17.87 11.66 -7.15
C PRO A 85 19.19 11.22 -6.50
N GLU A 86 19.19 10.78 -5.23
CA GLU A 86 20.40 10.36 -4.51
C GLU A 86 20.68 8.85 -4.62
N LYS A 87 19.69 8.05 -5.02
CA LYS A 87 19.95 6.65 -5.38
C LYS A 87 20.94 6.62 -6.54
N THR A 88 21.94 5.76 -6.48
CA THR A 88 22.91 5.56 -7.56
C THR A 88 22.99 4.07 -7.84
N PHE A 89 22.08 3.56 -8.66
CA PHE A 89 22.17 2.17 -9.11
C PHE A 89 22.70 2.13 -10.54
N ARG A 90 23.90 1.56 -10.72
CA ARG A 90 24.44 1.29 -12.05
C ARG A 90 23.84 -0.03 -12.54
N SER A 91 22.86 0.05 -13.44
CA SER A 91 22.38 -1.13 -14.17
C SER A 91 23.52 -1.70 -15.02
N THR A 92 24.05 -2.87 -14.63
CA THR A 92 24.85 -3.72 -15.52
C THR A 92 23.92 -4.54 -16.39
N SER A 93 23.22 -3.90 -17.32
CA SER A 93 22.45 -4.61 -18.34
C SER A 93 23.22 -4.63 -19.69
N PRO A 94 23.24 -5.77 -20.39
CA PRO A 94 23.98 -5.90 -21.64
C PRO A 94 23.22 -5.22 -22.79
N LYS A 95 23.94 -4.43 -23.61
CA LYS A 95 23.56 -3.90 -24.94
C LYS A 95 22.05 -3.83 -25.23
N ILE A 96 21.34 -2.96 -24.52
CA ILE A 96 19.99 -2.56 -24.90
C ILE A 96 20.09 -1.27 -25.73
N ASP A 97 19.07 -0.93 -26.51
CA ASP A 97 18.95 0.39 -27.13
C ASP A 97 19.09 1.49 -26.06
N ALA A 98 19.71 2.61 -26.42
CA ALA A 98 20.07 3.68 -25.50
C ALA A 98 18.85 4.24 -24.75
N ALA A 99 17.69 4.30 -25.43
CA ALA A 99 16.44 4.77 -24.85
C ALA A 99 15.90 3.86 -23.73
N LEU A 100 15.94 2.53 -23.92
CA LEU A 100 15.54 1.59 -22.87
C LEU A 100 16.53 1.59 -21.71
N GLN A 101 17.82 1.75 -21.99
CA GLN A 101 18.84 1.79 -20.95
C GLN A 101 18.64 3.00 -20.03
N GLU A 102 18.39 4.18 -20.60
CA GLU A 102 18.05 5.40 -19.85
C GLU A 102 16.77 5.20 -19.01
N TYR A 103 15.75 4.55 -19.59
CA TYR A 103 14.53 4.21 -18.87
C TYR A 103 14.79 3.35 -17.62
N TYR A 104 15.55 2.26 -17.74
CA TYR A 104 15.84 1.39 -16.60
C TYR A 104 16.73 2.06 -15.54
N GLU A 105 17.57 3.00 -15.95
CA GLU A 105 18.31 3.86 -15.02
C GLU A 105 17.31 4.74 -14.25
N GLN A 106 16.43 5.47 -14.93
CA GLN A 106 15.38 6.27 -14.28
C GLN A 106 14.48 5.44 -13.36
N LEU A 107 14.09 4.24 -13.80
CA LEU A 107 13.28 3.31 -13.01
C LEU A 107 13.99 2.89 -11.71
N SER A 108 15.32 2.76 -11.73
CA SER A 108 16.09 2.41 -10.54
C SER A 108 16.12 3.51 -9.47
N HIS A 109 15.77 4.74 -9.84
CA HIS A 109 15.62 5.89 -8.96
C HIS A 109 14.15 6.15 -8.57
N LEU A 110 13.22 5.35 -9.10
CA LEU A 110 11.79 5.50 -8.86
C LEU A 110 11.34 4.61 -7.70
N ASP A 111 10.91 5.23 -6.62
CA ASP A 111 10.20 4.57 -5.54
C ASP A 111 8.70 4.67 -5.77
N THR A 112 8.04 3.52 -5.86
CA THR A 112 6.59 3.46 -6.00
C THR A 112 5.94 3.05 -4.68
N SER A 113 4.96 3.82 -4.26
CA SER A 113 4.12 3.53 -3.10
C SER A 113 2.64 3.64 -3.46
N LEU A 114 1.79 2.95 -2.70
CA LEU A 114 0.35 2.99 -2.81
C LEU A 114 -0.18 3.73 -1.58
N LYS A 115 -0.81 4.88 -1.79
CA LYS A 115 -1.56 5.56 -0.75
C LYS A 115 -2.93 4.90 -0.63
N CYS A 116 -3.15 4.24 0.50
CA CYS A 116 -4.39 3.57 0.81
C CYS A 116 -5.15 4.37 1.87
N THR A 117 -6.37 4.78 1.53
CA THR A 117 -7.26 5.51 2.44
C THR A 117 -8.37 4.59 2.91
N PHE A 118 -8.57 4.53 4.23
CA PHE A 118 -9.56 3.70 4.87
C PHE A 118 -10.51 4.54 5.75
N SER A 119 -11.77 4.14 5.78
CA SER A 119 -12.75 4.62 6.74
C SER A 119 -12.93 3.57 7.84
N ALA A 120 -12.66 3.98 9.08
CA ALA A 120 -12.95 3.20 10.28
C ALA A 120 -14.27 3.69 10.90
N SER A 121 -15.19 2.78 11.17
CA SER A 121 -16.48 3.12 11.79
C SER A 121 -16.82 2.12 12.90
N VAL A 122 -17.48 2.62 13.94
CA VAL A 122 -17.98 1.76 15.02
C VAL A 122 -19.28 1.09 14.56
N VAL A 123 -19.36 -0.23 14.74
CA VAL A 123 -20.52 -1.03 14.33
C VAL A 123 -21.77 -0.54 15.08
N PRO A 124 -22.88 -0.23 14.37
CA PRO A 124 -24.09 0.31 14.99
C PRO A 124 -24.65 -0.58 16.11
N GLU A 125 -24.60 -1.89 15.92
CA GLU A 125 -25.10 -2.93 16.84
C GLU A 125 -24.17 -3.16 18.04
N SER A 126 -22.95 -2.61 18.03
CA SER A 126 -22.01 -2.82 19.13
C SER A 126 -22.45 -2.06 20.40
N ASP A 127 -22.09 -2.58 21.57
CA ASP A 127 -22.35 -1.90 22.85
C ASP A 127 -21.46 -0.66 23.06
N TYR A 128 -20.47 -0.45 22.19
CA TYR A 128 -19.49 0.61 22.28
C TYR A 128 -19.99 1.88 21.57
N ASN A 129 -20.35 2.92 22.30
CA ASN A 129 -20.81 4.19 21.70
C ASN A 129 -19.67 5.12 21.28
N SER A 130 -18.54 5.05 21.99
CA SER A 130 -17.35 5.83 21.69
C SER A 130 -16.10 5.08 22.14
N LEU A 131 -15.06 5.19 21.34
CA LEU A 131 -13.75 4.60 21.55
C LEU A 131 -12.72 5.72 21.66
N LEU A 132 -11.74 5.55 22.54
CA LEU A 132 -10.64 6.49 22.76
C LEU A 132 -9.34 5.81 22.35
N MET A 133 -8.40 6.57 21.76
CA MET A 133 -7.10 6.05 21.33
C MET A 133 -7.17 4.75 20.55
N VAL A 134 -7.81 4.83 19.41
CA VAL A 134 -7.94 3.68 18.54
C VAL A 134 -6.65 3.59 17.72
N ALA A 135 -5.77 2.67 18.08
CA ALA A 135 -4.52 2.39 17.41
C ALA A 135 -4.67 1.19 16.49
N PHE A 136 -4.32 1.35 15.21
CA PHE A 136 -4.38 0.33 14.19
C PHE A 136 -2.97 -0.18 13.90
N GLU A 137 -2.70 -1.40 14.35
CA GLU A 137 -1.44 -2.10 14.18
C GLU A 137 -1.51 -3.00 12.94
N ILE A 138 -0.64 -2.74 11.97
CA ILE A 138 -0.54 -3.56 10.77
C ILE A 138 0.48 -4.69 10.99
N GLY A 139 0.08 -5.92 10.71
CA GLY A 139 0.97 -7.07 10.79
C GLY A 139 2.10 -7.03 9.76
N GLU A 140 3.23 -7.63 10.10
CA GLU A 140 4.37 -7.72 9.17
C GLU A 140 4.00 -8.50 7.90
N SER A 141 4.38 -7.95 6.73
CA SER A 141 4.26 -8.60 5.43
C SER A 141 5.63 -8.72 4.74
N LYS A 142 5.82 -9.84 4.04
CA LYS A 142 7.02 -10.05 3.21
C LYS A 142 6.88 -9.38 1.86
N GLU A 143 5.65 -9.23 1.38
CA GLU A 143 5.28 -8.73 0.07
C GLU A 143 5.07 -7.21 0.08
N LEU A 144 4.61 -6.66 1.21
CA LEU A 144 4.31 -5.24 1.38
C LEU A 144 5.09 -4.65 2.56
N GLY A 145 5.47 -3.37 2.44
CA GLY A 145 5.88 -2.53 3.56
C GLY A 145 4.77 -1.53 3.85
N PHE A 146 4.51 -1.23 5.11
CA PHE A 146 3.55 -0.20 5.52
C PHE A 146 4.28 0.94 6.23
N SER A 147 3.73 2.14 6.14
CA SER A 147 4.08 3.26 7.01
C SER A 147 3.76 2.94 8.47
N GLU A 148 4.18 3.83 9.37
CA GLU A 148 3.92 3.71 10.81
C GLU A 148 2.43 3.49 11.13
N ASP A 149 2.17 2.84 12.26
CA ASP A 149 0.82 2.58 12.77
C ASP A 149 0.05 3.88 12.97
N VAL A 150 -1.25 3.84 12.69
CA VAL A 150 -2.12 5.02 12.74
C VAL A 150 -2.93 5.00 14.02
N THR A 151 -2.97 6.14 14.72
CA THR A 151 -3.77 6.32 15.92
C THR A 151 -4.84 7.39 15.70
N LEU A 152 -6.09 7.05 16.01
CA LEU A 152 -7.18 8.01 16.09
C LEU A 152 -7.45 8.36 17.56
N PRO A 153 -7.50 9.65 17.92
CA PRO A 153 -7.69 10.03 19.31
C PRO A 153 -9.07 9.63 19.85
N TRP A 154 -10.06 9.61 18.96
CA TRP A 154 -11.44 9.32 19.29
C TRP A 154 -12.19 8.84 18.05
N MET A 155 -13.14 7.93 18.26
CA MET A 155 -14.07 7.45 17.23
C MET A 155 -15.43 7.17 17.87
N ASP A 156 -16.51 7.45 17.16
CA ASP A 156 -17.87 7.14 17.60
C ASP A 156 -18.70 6.54 16.46
N LYS A 157 -20.00 6.32 16.72
CA LYS A 157 -20.94 5.80 15.74
C LYS A 157 -21.41 6.83 14.71
N THR A 158 -21.13 8.11 14.91
CA THR A 158 -21.71 9.20 14.10
C THR A 158 -20.82 9.60 12.93
N ALA A 159 -19.49 9.52 13.10
CA ALA A 159 -18.53 9.91 12.08
C ALA A 159 -17.45 8.83 11.91
N PRO A 160 -17.19 8.36 10.67
CA PRO A 160 -16.07 7.48 10.41
C PRO A 160 -14.74 8.23 10.62
N GLY A 161 -13.79 7.57 11.23
CA GLY A 161 -12.40 8.00 11.29
C GLY A 161 -11.71 7.72 9.96
N LEU A 162 -10.89 8.67 9.48
CA LEU A 162 -10.10 8.50 8.26
C LEU A 162 -8.68 8.04 8.63
N ILE A 163 -8.21 6.99 7.96
CA ILE A 163 -6.90 6.38 8.17
C ILE A 163 -6.18 6.34 6.82
N GLU A 164 -4.93 6.78 6.77
CA GLU A 164 -4.12 6.73 5.57
C GLU A 164 -2.86 5.93 5.84
N TYR A 165 -2.58 4.93 4.99
CA TYR A 165 -1.32 4.19 4.98
C TYR A 165 -0.59 4.43 3.67
N SER A 166 0.74 4.63 3.76
CA SER A 166 1.62 4.48 2.60
C SER A 166 2.12 3.04 2.55
N VAL A 167 1.84 2.35 1.44
CA VAL A 167 2.16 0.94 1.25
C VAL A 167 3.22 0.82 0.16
N THR A 168 4.38 0.23 0.45
CA THR A 168 5.45 0.02 -0.51
C THR A 168 5.48 -1.44 -0.96
N PRO A 169 5.14 -1.76 -2.22
CA PRO A 169 5.20 -3.11 -2.73
C PRO A 169 6.65 -3.58 -2.86
N LYS A 170 6.99 -4.71 -2.24
CA LYS A 170 8.30 -5.37 -2.38
C LYS A 170 8.28 -6.37 -3.53
N VAL A 171 7.13 -7.04 -3.72
CA VAL A 171 6.91 -8.03 -4.76
C VAL A 171 5.48 -7.85 -5.31
N PRO A 172 5.28 -7.95 -6.63
CA PRO A 172 3.94 -7.97 -7.19
C PRO A 172 3.15 -9.19 -6.76
N GLY A 173 1.91 -8.98 -6.30
CA GLY A 173 0.99 -10.08 -6.14
C GLY A 173 -0.10 -9.85 -5.11
N GLN A 174 -1.01 -10.81 -5.06
CA GLN A 174 -2.06 -10.82 -4.06
C GLN A 174 -1.46 -11.06 -2.67
N CYS A 175 -1.88 -10.27 -1.69
CA CYS A 175 -1.40 -10.35 -0.32
C CYS A 175 -2.55 -10.15 0.65
N THR A 176 -2.47 -10.79 1.81
CA THR A 176 -3.39 -10.59 2.92
C THR A 176 -2.61 -10.16 4.14
N VAL A 177 -3.02 -9.06 4.76
CA VAL A 177 -2.33 -8.45 5.89
C VAL A 177 -3.27 -8.41 7.08
N SER A 178 -2.83 -8.97 8.21
CA SER A 178 -3.58 -8.91 9.46
C SER A 178 -3.57 -7.50 10.01
N VAL A 179 -4.70 -7.04 10.51
CA VAL A 179 -4.80 -5.77 11.22
C VAL A 179 -5.34 -6.02 12.60
N ARG A 180 -4.67 -5.45 13.60
CA ARG A 180 -5.09 -5.48 14.98
C ARG A 180 -5.44 -4.06 15.40
N VAL A 181 -6.43 -3.95 16.29
CA VAL A 181 -6.81 -2.68 16.86
C VAL A 181 -6.74 -2.73 18.37
N LEU A 182 -6.19 -1.68 18.96
CA LEU A 182 -6.21 -1.43 20.40
C LEU A 182 -7.00 -0.16 20.65
N PHE A 183 -7.87 -0.17 21.65
CA PHE A 183 -8.66 1.01 22.00
C PHE A 183 -9.01 1.04 23.48
N GLY A 184 -9.19 2.25 24.01
CA GLY A 184 -9.75 2.49 25.32
C GLY A 184 -11.27 2.64 25.24
N HIS A 185 -11.96 2.00 26.18
CA HIS A 185 -13.39 2.24 26.40
C HIS A 185 -13.68 2.27 27.90
N GLU A 186 -14.38 3.31 28.35
CA GLU A 186 -14.61 3.65 29.75
C GLU A 186 -13.32 3.74 30.58
N LYS A 187 -12.90 2.62 31.16
CA LYS A 187 -11.79 2.47 32.11
C LYS A 187 -10.83 1.33 31.74
N SER A 188 -11.08 0.64 30.63
CA SER A 188 -10.36 -0.56 30.23
C SER A 188 -9.77 -0.43 28.83
N THR A 189 -8.66 -1.13 28.61
CA THR A 189 -8.03 -1.26 27.29
C THR A 189 -8.46 -2.57 26.66
N TYR A 190 -8.91 -2.49 25.42
CA TYR A 190 -9.36 -3.64 24.63
C TYR A 190 -8.45 -3.83 23.43
N GLN A 191 -8.34 -5.08 23.01
CA GLN A 191 -7.63 -5.48 21.81
C GLN A 191 -8.48 -6.46 21.01
N CYS A 192 -8.54 -6.32 19.70
CA CYS A 192 -9.14 -7.31 18.82
C CYS A 192 -8.49 -7.30 17.45
N ASP A 193 -8.61 -8.42 16.75
CA ASP A 193 -8.20 -8.51 15.36
C ASP A 193 -9.36 -8.04 14.46
N LEU A 194 -9.04 -7.27 13.43
CA LEU A 194 -9.97 -6.85 12.39
C LEU A 194 -10.02 -7.88 11.26
N GLN A 195 -10.97 -7.71 10.34
CA GLN A 195 -10.93 -8.43 9.08
C GLN A 195 -9.60 -8.11 8.37
N PRO A 196 -8.85 -9.13 7.91
CA PRO A 196 -7.59 -8.91 7.21
C PRO A 196 -7.78 -8.08 5.95
N LEU A 197 -6.83 -7.17 5.70
CA LEU A 197 -6.79 -6.39 4.47
C LEU A 197 -6.34 -7.28 3.32
N GLN A 198 -7.14 -7.32 2.26
CA GLN A 198 -6.82 -8.06 1.04
C GLN A 198 -6.38 -7.08 -0.05
N PHE A 199 -5.21 -7.34 -0.60
CA PHE A 199 -4.69 -6.66 -1.78
C PHE A 199 -4.76 -7.64 -2.94
N GLU A 200 -5.46 -7.26 -4.01
CA GLU A 200 -5.63 -8.08 -5.19
C GLU A 200 -4.68 -7.66 -6.30
N LEU A 201 -4.50 -8.50 -7.33
CA LEU A 201 -3.66 -8.14 -8.48
C LEU A 201 -4.12 -6.84 -9.13
N ALA A 202 -5.43 -6.60 -9.19
CA ALA A 202 -6.01 -5.38 -9.77
C ALA A 202 -5.50 -4.10 -9.10
N ASP A 203 -5.20 -4.15 -7.79
CA ASP A 203 -4.65 -3.02 -7.03
C ASP A 203 -3.23 -2.64 -7.50
N PHE A 204 -2.51 -3.57 -8.14
CA PHE A 204 -1.14 -3.39 -8.63
C PHE A 204 -1.05 -3.26 -10.15
N LEU A 205 -2.16 -3.42 -10.89
CA LEU A 205 -2.20 -3.23 -12.35
C LEU A 205 -2.34 -1.75 -12.69
N VAL A 206 -1.23 -1.03 -12.64
CA VAL A 206 -1.20 0.41 -12.87
C VAL A 206 -0.95 0.69 -14.34
N PRO A 207 -1.73 1.56 -15.02
CA PRO A 207 -1.37 2.02 -16.36
C PRO A 207 0.06 2.59 -16.38
N PHE A 208 0.82 2.27 -17.43
CA PHE A 208 2.21 2.71 -17.52
C PHE A 208 2.31 4.24 -17.38
N PRO A 209 3.15 4.77 -16.45
CA PRO A 209 3.15 6.20 -16.13
C PRO A 209 3.99 6.99 -17.13
N TRP A 210 3.46 7.16 -18.34
CA TRP A 210 4.10 7.87 -19.46
C TRP A 210 4.64 9.27 -19.09
N HIS A 211 3.92 9.97 -18.20
CA HIS A 211 4.23 11.33 -17.78
C HIS A 211 5.50 11.44 -16.92
N ILE A 212 5.98 10.34 -16.35
CA ILE A 212 7.16 10.31 -15.48
C ILE A 212 8.44 10.17 -16.30
N PHE A 213 8.40 9.33 -17.33
CA PHE A 213 9.58 8.91 -18.10
C PHE A 213 9.84 9.71 -19.37
N ASN A 214 9.02 10.73 -19.67
CA ASN A 214 9.19 11.63 -20.83
C ASN A 214 9.41 10.90 -22.18
N ILE A 215 8.67 9.81 -22.40
CA ILE A 215 8.82 8.95 -23.59
C ILE A 215 8.10 9.59 -24.78
N ASN A 216 8.86 9.93 -25.82
CA ASN A 216 8.33 10.59 -27.02
C ASN A 216 7.57 9.63 -27.94
N ASP A 217 8.16 8.49 -28.29
CA ASP A 217 7.53 7.47 -29.14
C ASP A 217 7.10 6.27 -28.29
N LYS A 218 5.83 6.29 -27.87
CA LYS A 218 5.26 5.27 -26.99
C LYS A 218 5.10 3.91 -27.68
N THR A 219 4.84 3.90 -29.00
CA THR A 219 4.70 2.66 -29.77
C THR A 219 6.06 1.99 -29.91
N ALA A 220 7.08 2.73 -30.35
CA ALA A 220 8.43 2.18 -30.46
C ALA A 220 8.95 1.69 -29.10
N PHE A 221 8.68 2.44 -28.02
CA PHE A 221 9.08 2.04 -26.67
C PHE A 221 8.40 0.74 -26.21
N PHE A 222 7.10 0.59 -26.52
CA PHE A 222 6.36 -0.64 -26.25
C PHE A 222 6.95 -1.82 -27.02
N ASP A 223 7.17 -1.68 -28.32
CA ASP A 223 7.71 -2.74 -29.18
C ASP A 223 9.10 -3.19 -28.71
N GLN A 224 9.94 -2.24 -28.29
CA GLN A 224 11.27 -2.58 -27.74
C GLN A 224 11.18 -3.33 -26.41
N HIS A 225 10.24 -2.96 -25.52
CA HIS A 225 10.00 -3.70 -24.28
C HIS A 225 9.43 -5.09 -24.54
N TRP A 226 8.53 -5.21 -25.52
CA TRP A 226 7.97 -6.48 -25.96
C TRP A 226 9.06 -7.42 -26.45
N VAL A 227 9.89 -6.94 -27.38
CA VAL A 227 11.05 -7.69 -27.91
C VAL A 227 11.99 -8.11 -26.77
N LYS A 228 12.27 -7.23 -25.81
CA LYS A 228 13.11 -7.59 -24.65
C LYS A 228 12.53 -8.75 -23.85
N CYS A 229 11.21 -8.78 -23.63
CA CYS A 229 10.56 -9.82 -22.83
C CYS A 229 10.42 -11.15 -23.59
N THR A 230 10.29 -11.10 -24.92
CA THR A 230 9.97 -12.26 -25.76
C THR A 230 11.20 -12.87 -26.45
N GLU A 231 12.18 -12.06 -26.86
CA GLU A 231 13.37 -12.53 -27.57
C GLU A 231 14.49 -13.00 -26.62
N THR A 232 15.10 -14.13 -26.98
CA THR A 232 16.27 -14.68 -26.29
C THR A 232 17.52 -13.84 -26.52
N ASN A 233 17.86 -12.99 -25.57
CA ASN A 233 19.19 -12.40 -25.50
C ASN A 233 20.17 -13.34 -24.76
N ALA A 234 21.10 -13.93 -25.52
CA ALA A 234 22.24 -14.70 -25.00
C ALA A 234 21.89 -15.87 -24.03
N GLY A 235 20.74 -16.53 -24.21
CA GLY A 235 20.36 -17.72 -23.44
C GLY A 235 19.80 -17.45 -22.03
N THR A 236 19.54 -16.19 -21.69
CA THR A 236 18.86 -15.82 -20.44
C THR A 236 17.58 -15.09 -20.81
N TYR A 237 16.42 -15.66 -20.45
CA TYR A 237 15.14 -14.99 -20.64
C TYR A 237 15.04 -13.81 -19.67
N SER A 238 14.76 -12.61 -20.20
CA SER A 238 14.48 -11.44 -19.36
C SER A 238 12.99 -11.27 -19.06
N GLY A 239 12.14 -12.06 -19.73
CA GLY A 239 10.70 -12.14 -19.50
C GLY A 239 10.10 -13.44 -20.04
N VAL A 240 8.78 -13.48 -20.07
CA VAL A 240 7.98 -14.62 -20.54
C VAL A 240 6.83 -14.12 -21.40
N GLU A 241 6.50 -14.92 -22.42
CA GLU A 241 5.33 -14.73 -23.27
C GLU A 241 4.29 -15.80 -22.97
N SER A 242 3.01 -15.42 -22.97
CA SER A 242 1.86 -16.30 -22.83
C SER A 242 0.73 -15.86 -23.75
N ILE A 243 -0.20 -16.76 -24.05
CA ILE A 243 -1.36 -16.47 -24.89
C ILE A 243 -2.62 -16.92 -24.16
N LYS A 244 -3.60 -16.03 -24.08
CA LYS A 244 -4.93 -16.32 -23.52
C LYS A 244 -6.02 -15.95 -24.53
N ILE A 245 -7.05 -16.78 -24.60
CA ILE A 245 -8.23 -16.53 -25.43
C ILE A 245 -9.40 -16.19 -24.50
N LEU A 246 -10.01 -15.04 -24.72
CA LEU A 246 -11.13 -14.53 -23.94
C LEU A 246 -12.41 -14.49 -24.77
N LYS A 247 -13.53 -14.82 -24.11
CA LYS A 247 -14.88 -14.71 -24.66
C LYS A 247 -15.50 -13.35 -24.35
N CYS A 248 -14.78 -12.27 -24.65
CA CYS A 248 -15.28 -10.91 -24.50
C CYS A 248 -15.02 -10.11 -25.77
N SER A 249 -15.75 -9.01 -25.95
CA SER A 249 -15.52 -8.13 -27.09
C SER A 249 -14.25 -7.29 -26.89
N ARG A 250 -13.55 -6.98 -27.99
CA ARG A 250 -12.40 -6.06 -27.98
C ARG A 250 -12.76 -4.69 -27.38
N GLN A 251 -13.96 -4.19 -27.67
CA GLN A 251 -14.45 -2.91 -27.13
C GLN A 251 -14.60 -2.97 -25.60
N SER A 252 -15.14 -4.06 -25.06
CA SER A 252 -15.31 -4.22 -23.60
C SER A 252 -13.96 -4.16 -22.88
N LEU A 253 -12.91 -4.76 -23.46
CA LEU A 253 -11.56 -4.67 -22.91
C LEU A 253 -10.98 -3.26 -23.07
N ALA A 254 -11.19 -2.61 -24.21
CA ALA A 254 -10.72 -1.24 -24.46
C ALA A 254 -11.38 -0.23 -23.52
N ASP A 255 -12.66 -0.39 -23.18
CA ASP A 255 -13.35 0.47 -22.21
C ASP A 255 -12.75 0.28 -20.81
N LEU A 256 -12.53 -0.97 -20.40
CA LEU A 256 -11.98 -1.33 -19.09
C LEU A 256 -10.53 -0.84 -18.91
N TRP A 257 -9.69 -1.01 -19.93
CA TRP A 257 -8.26 -0.71 -19.90
C TRP A 257 -7.90 0.55 -20.70
N SER A 258 -8.86 1.43 -20.91
CA SER A 258 -8.70 2.67 -21.68
C SER A 258 -7.50 3.51 -21.23
N ASN A 259 -7.23 3.54 -19.92
CA ASN A 259 -6.10 4.28 -19.35
C ASN A 259 -4.73 3.63 -19.62
N ALA A 260 -4.68 2.33 -19.91
CA ALA A 260 -3.45 1.56 -20.16
C ALA A 260 -3.17 1.38 -21.66
N LEU A 261 -4.07 1.83 -22.54
CA LEU A 261 -3.90 1.75 -23.98
C LEU A 261 -2.67 2.56 -24.41
N VAL A 262 -1.80 1.96 -25.22
CA VAL A 262 -0.66 2.64 -25.85
C VAL A 262 -1.20 3.45 -27.03
N PRO A 263 -1.18 4.79 -26.97
CA PRO A 263 -1.74 5.57 -28.07
C PRO A 263 -0.85 5.45 -29.30
N SER A 264 -1.46 5.10 -30.42
CA SER A 264 -0.81 5.15 -31.73
C SER A 264 -0.98 6.51 -32.36
N GLY A 265 0.06 7.01 -33.04
CA GLY A 265 -0.02 8.22 -33.85
C GLY A 265 -0.79 8.04 -35.19
N CYS A 266 -1.28 6.84 -35.50
CA CYS A 266 -2.08 6.57 -36.69
C CYS A 266 -3.51 6.19 -36.29
N GLU A 267 -4.48 7.00 -36.71
CA GLU A 267 -5.93 6.76 -36.51
C GLU A 267 -6.50 5.68 -37.47
N ASP A 268 -5.66 5.10 -38.34
CA ASP A 268 -6.09 4.03 -39.25
C ASP A 268 -6.26 2.70 -38.50
N GLU A 269 -7.34 2.00 -38.86
CA GLU A 269 -7.86 0.73 -38.32
C GLU A 269 -6.76 -0.26 -37.87
N ARG A 270 -6.28 -0.13 -36.63
CA ARG A 270 -5.37 -1.13 -36.06
C ARG A 270 -6.14 -2.42 -35.81
N GLU A 271 -5.65 -3.52 -36.34
CA GLU A 271 -6.15 -4.87 -36.04
C GLU A 271 -5.84 -5.30 -34.58
N THR A 272 -4.92 -4.61 -33.92
CA THR A 272 -4.41 -4.94 -32.57
C THR A 272 -4.42 -3.71 -31.65
N ASP A 273 -4.89 -3.89 -30.42
CA ASP A 273 -4.73 -2.91 -29.33
C ASP A 273 -3.58 -3.32 -28.41
N ASP A 274 -2.73 -2.36 -28.09
CA ASP A 274 -1.56 -2.58 -27.23
C ASP A 274 -1.85 -1.97 -25.86
N TYR A 275 -1.71 -2.75 -24.79
CA TYR A 275 -1.88 -2.25 -23.41
C TYR A 275 -0.61 -2.44 -22.63
N PHE A 276 -0.26 -1.41 -21.86
CA PHE A 276 0.96 -1.40 -21.08
C PHE A 276 0.70 -1.04 -19.62
N PHE A 277 0.99 -2.00 -18.75
CA PHE A 277 0.89 -1.86 -17.31
C PHE A 277 2.27 -1.84 -16.68
N PHE A 278 2.42 -0.94 -15.72
CA PHE A 278 3.46 -0.95 -14.72
C PHE A 278 2.96 -1.71 -13.49
N ILE A 279 3.80 -2.60 -12.98
CA ILE A 279 3.51 -3.39 -11.81
C ILE A 279 4.58 -3.07 -10.75
N PRO A 280 4.22 -2.31 -9.70
CA PRO A 280 5.15 -1.97 -8.63
C PRO A 280 5.80 -3.22 -8.00
N PRO A 281 7.10 -3.18 -7.65
CA PRO A 281 7.95 -1.99 -7.60
C PRO A 281 8.60 -1.57 -8.93
N CYS A 282 8.80 -2.46 -9.90
CA CYS A 282 9.57 -2.15 -11.12
C CYS A 282 9.32 -3.09 -12.31
N PHE A 283 8.19 -3.79 -12.30
CA PHE A 283 7.87 -4.82 -13.30
C PHE A 283 6.87 -4.33 -14.33
N HIS A 284 6.72 -5.10 -15.39
CA HIS A 284 5.97 -4.76 -16.57
C HIS A 284 5.04 -5.89 -16.98
N LEU A 285 3.85 -5.50 -17.44
CA LEU A 285 2.90 -6.42 -18.06
C LEU A 285 2.32 -5.77 -19.30
N MET A 286 2.53 -6.43 -20.43
CA MET A 286 2.17 -5.94 -21.74
C MET A 286 1.18 -6.88 -22.39
N PHE A 287 0.28 -6.32 -23.19
CA PHE A 287 -0.71 -7.07 -23.93
C PHE A 287 -0.78 -6.62 -25.37
N HIS A 288 -0.83 -7.58 -26.29
CA HIS A 288 -1.37 -7.38 -27.63
C HIS A 288 -2.74 -8.05 -27.71
N ALA A 289 -3.78 -7.25 -27.91
CA ALA A 289 -5.15 -7.73 -28.02
C ALA A 289 -5.62 -7.67 -29.47
N ARG A 290 -5.97 -8.81 -30.04
CA ARG A 290 -6.48 -8.91 -31.41
C ARG A 290 -7.74 -9.75 -31.47
N THR A 291 -8.69 -9.36 -32.29
CA THR A 291 -9.89 -10.16 -32.54
C THR A 291 -9.58 -11.23 -33.57
N HIS A 292 -9.79 -12.49 -33.24
CA HIS A 292 -9.72 -13.59 -34.21
C HIS A 292 -11.07 -14.28 -34.30
N SER A 293 -11.77 -14.10 -35.41
CA SER A 293 -13.16 -14.51 -35.63
C SER A 293 -14.14 -13.85 -34.64
N THR A 294 -14.54 -14.54 -33.58
CA THR A 294 -15.43 -14.04 -32.52
C THR A 294 -14.72 -13.84 -31.18
N ASP A 295 -13.50 -14.37 -31.04
CA ASP A 295 -12.82 -14.46 -29.76
C ASP A 295 -11.68 -13.44 -29.70
N LEU A 296 -11.42 -12.93 -28.50
CA LEU A 296 -10.33 -12.01 -28.24
C LEU A 296 -9.08 -12.82 -27.89
N VAL A 297 -8.02 -12.68 -28.69
CA VAL A 297 -6.73 -13.31 -28.43
C VAL A 297 -5.80 -12.27 -27.79
N LEU A 298 -5.41 -12.53 -26.54
CA LEU A 298 -4.43 -11.74 -25.81
C LEU A 298 -3.09 -12.45 -25.84
N HIS A 299 -2.10 -11.82 -26.45
CA HIS A 299 -0.69 -12.16 -26.18
C HIS A 299 -0.26 -11.33 -24.99
N ILE A 300 0.42 -11.97 -24.05
CA ILE A 300 0.80 -11.41 -22.76
C ILE A 300 2.32 -11.54 -22.65
N ALA A 301 3.01 -10.43 -22.38
CA ALA A 301 4.44 -10.45 -22.10
C ALA A 301 4.71 -9.79 -20.75
N SER A 302 5.61 -10.38 -19.96
CA SER A 302 6.00 -9.83 -18.66
C SER A 302 7.45 -10.15 -18.32
N ASP A 303 8.12 -9.23 -17.62
CA ASP A 303 9.43 -9.44 -17.00
C ASP A 303 9.34 -10.11 -15.60
N TYR A 304 8.12 -10.35 -15.10
CA TYR A 304 7.85 -11.05 -13.83
C TYR A 304 6.92 -12.26 -14.05
N TRP A 305 7.50 -13.40 -14.41
CA TRP A 305 6.74 -14.61 -14.74
C TRP A 305 5.70 -15.07 -13.69
N PRO A 306 5.87 -14.90 -12.36
CA PRO A 306 4.86 -15.33 -11.40
C PRO A 306 3.51 -14.60 -11.55
N VAL A 307 3.50 -13.40 -12.16
CA VAL A 307 2.25 -12.66 -12.41
C VAL A 307 1.31 -13.40 -13.35
N LEU A 308 1.85 -14.26 -14.23
CA LEU A 308 1.05 -14.94 -15.24
C LEU A 308 0.02 -15.90 -14.64
N GLY A 309 0.30 -16.50 -13.47
CA GLY A 309 -0.70 -17.32 -12.78
C GLY A 309 -1.83 -16.49 -12.18
N LEU A 310 -1.52 -15.27 -11.73
CA LEU A 310 -2.50 -14.37 -11.11
C LEU A 310 -3.36 -13.67 -12.17
N ILE A 311 -2.76 -13.28 -13.30
CA ILE A 311 -3.49 -12.62 -14.40
C ILE A 311 -4.47 -13.59 -15.06
N ASP A 312 -4.16 -14.88 -15.11
CA ASP A 312 -5.06 -15.90 -15.66
C ASP A 312 -6.41 -15.87 -14.94
N ASN A 313 -6.40 -15.97 -13.60
CA ASN A 313 -7.60 -15.88 -12.77
C ASN A 313 -8.32 -14.53 -12.91
N PHE A 314 -7.57 -13.43 -12.98
CA PHE A 314 -8.14 -12.09 -13.16
C PHE A 314 -8.89 -11.97 -14.49
N LEU A 315 -8.30 -12.44 -15.58
CA LEU A 315 -8.89 -12.38 -16.92
C LEU A 315 -10.11 -13.30 -17.07
N ASP A 316 -10.14 -14.43 -16.36
CA ASP A 316 -11.33 -15.29 -16.33
C ASP A 316 -12.52 -14.55 -15.71
N ASN A 317 -12.31 -13.83 -14.61
CA ASN A 317 -13.38 -13.06 -13.96
C ASN A 317 -13.97 -11.98 -14.89
N LEU A 318 -13.15 -11.36 -15.73
CA LEU A 318 -13.63 -10.38 -16.72
C LEU A 318 -14.55 -11.00 -17.78
N SER A 319 -14.31 -12.27 -18.14
CA SER A 319 -15.11 -12.98 -19.14
C SER A 319 -16.51 -13.38 -18.64
N PHE A 320 -16.75 -13.34 -17.33
CA PHE A 320 -18.07 -13.62 -16.74
C PHE A 320 -18.92 -12.36 -16.48
N THR A 321 -18.29 -11.18 -16.42
CA THR A 321 -18.96 -9.90 -16.11
C THR A 321 -19.36 -9.10 -17.36
N SER A 322 -19.03 -9.58 -18.56
CA SER A 322 -19.41 -8.98 -19.85
C SER A 322 -20.46 -9.82 -20.58
#